data_AF-Q7U4Q8-F1
#
_entry.id   AF-Q7U4Q8-F1
#
_cell.length_a   1.000
_cell.length_b   1.000
_cell.length_c   1.000
_cell.angle_alpha   90.00
_cell.angle_beta   90.00
_cell.angle_gamma   90.00
#
_symmetry.space_group_name_H-M   'P 1'
#
loop_
_entity.id
_entity.type
_entity.pdbx_description
1 polymer ?
#
loop_
_entity_poly.entity_id
_entity_poly.type
_entity_poly.pdbx_seq_one_letter_code
_entity_poly.pdbx_strand_id
1 'polypeptide(L)'
;MKGLVFGTIRSVRRNTMPVSPEREQALSEFVAAVQAREDVQSELNEITTLDQLKTIVDSIEPALTGAALIPFEQATSPPKITVDSGVLDKNIPWRLLRCPGGPLVLQMICTRVNFALWIESC
;
A
#
# COMPACT_ATOMS: atom_id res chain seq x y z
N MET A 1 12.83 -22.13 -54.78
CA MET A 1 13.40 -22.14 -53.41
C MET A 1 12.58 -21.15 -52.59
N LYS A 2 11.82 -21.64 -51.61
CA LYS A 2 10.83 -20.86 -50.84
C LYS A 2 11.54 -20.07 -49.74
N GLY A 3 11.32 -18.76 -49.72
CA GLY A 3 11.73 -17.90 -48.62
C GLY A 3 10.94 -18.22 -47.35
N LEU A 4 11.62 -18.21 -46.21
CA LEU A 4 10.99 -18.06 -44.91
C LEU A 4 11.69 -16.92 -44.17
N VAL A 5 11.01 -15.79 -44.13
CA VAL A 5 11.27 -14.69 -43.21
C VAL A 5 10.64 -15.09 -41.90
N PHE A 6 11.44 -15.46 -40.90
CA PHE A 6 10.95 -15.67 -39.54
C PHE A 6 10.84 -14.32 -38.84
N GLY A 7 9.59 -13.86 -38.71
CA GLY A 7 9.22 -12.65 -38.00
C GLY A 7 9.62 -12.70 -36.53
N THR A 8 10.20 -11.60 -36.08
CA THR A 8 10.62 -11.29 -34.73
C THR A 8 9.46 -11.46 -33.73
N ILE A 9 9.58 -12.40 -32.80
CA ILE A 9 8.74 -12.42 -31.60
C ILE A 9 9.24 -11.27 -30.72
N ARG A 10 8.66 -10.07 -30.85
CA ARG A 10 8.79 -9.01 -29.85
C ARG A 10 8.04 -9.48 -28.60
N SER A 11 8.78 -10.11 -27.69
CA SER A 11 8.39 -10.26 -26.30
C SER A 11 8.09 -8.86 -25.75
N VAL A 12 6.81 -8.55 -25.55
CA VAL A 12 6.40 -7.38 -24.78
C VAL A 12 6.76 -7.70 -23.32
N ARG A 13 8.02 -7.43 -22.95
CA ARG A 13 8.39 -7.33 -21.56
C ARG A 13 7.62 -6.13 -21.00
N ARG A 14 6.52 -6.40 -20.29
CA ARG A 14 6.04 -5.45 -19.28
C ARG A 14 7.21 -5.28 -18.31
N ASN A 15 7.93 -4.17 -18.42
CA ASN A 15 8.81 -3.68 -17.37
C ASN A 15 7.89 -3.23 -16.22
N THR A 16 7.24 -4.17 -15.54
CA THR A 16 6.93 -3.98 -14.13
C THR A 16 8.27 -4.22 -13.45
N MET A 17 9.00 -3.16 -13.08
CA MET A 17 10.05 -3.36 -12.10
C MET A 17 9.37 -4.03 -10.90
N PRO A 18 9.76 -5.25 -10.49
CA PRO A 18 9.26 -5.77 -9.24
C PRO A 18 9.68 -4.74 -8.19
N VAL A 19 8.72 -4.21 -7.43
CA VAL A 19 9.03 -3.47 -6.21
C VAL A 19 10.01 -4.35 -5.45
N SER A 20 11.22 -3.86 -5.18
CA SER A 20 12.23 -4.69 -4.53
C SER A 20 11.68 -5.14 -3.18
N PRO A 21 11.98 -6.37 -2.73
CA PRO A 21 11.46 -6.87 -1.46
C PRO A 21 11.78 -5.94 -0.28
N GLU A 22 12.89 -5.19 -0.35
CA GLU A 22 13.23 -4.18 0.66
C GLU A 22 12.23 -3.03 0.68
N ARG A 23 11.73 -2.59 -0.49
CA ARG A 23 10.68 -1.56 -0.53
C ARG A 23 9.39 -2.10 0.04
N GLU A 24 9.00 -3.32 -0.28
CA GLU A 24 7.78 -3.91 0.27
C GLU A 24 7.79 -4.00 1.81
N GLN A 25 8.99 -4.05 2.41
CA GLN A 25 9.17 -4.02 3.86
C GLN A 25 8.78 -2.68 4.49
N ALA A 26 8.89 -1.55 3.78
CA ALA A 26 8.55 -0.23 4.30
C ALA A 26 7.07 -0.12 4.74
N LEU A 27 6.15 -0.84 4.10
CA LEU A 27 4.75 -0.90 4.56
C LEU A 27 4.62 -1.60 5.92
N SER A 28 5.42 -2.63 6.16
CA SER A 28 5.45 -3.34 7.45
C SER A 28 6.17 -2.54 8.53
N GLU A 29 7.25 -1.85 8.15
CA GLU A 29 7.99 -0.93 9.03
C GLU A 29 7.13 0.26 9.46
N PHE A 30 6.34 0.81 8.54
CA PHE A 30 5.36 1.84 8.86
C PHE A 30 4.36 1.36 9.93
N VAL A 31 3.80 0.15 9.78
CA VAL A 31 2.89 -0.42 10.79
C VAL A 31 3.58 -0.57 12.14
N ALA A 32 4.82 -1.09 12.17
CA ALA A 32 5.58 -1.25 13.40
C ALA A 32 5.87 0.10 14.08
N ALA A 33 6.22 1.13 13.29
CA ALA A 33 6.47 2.48 13.80
C ALA A 33 5.19 3.12 14.39
N VAL A 34 4.04 2.96 13.72
CA VAL A 34 2.74 3.42 14.22
C VAL A 34 2.33 2.64 15.48
N GLN A 35 2.59 1.33 15.53
CA GLN A 35 2.29 0.51 16.70
C GLN A 35 3.07 0.96 17.94
N ALA A 36 4.32 1.37 17.78
CA ALA A 36 5.15 1.88 18.87
C ALA A 36 4.75 3.30 19.36
N ARG A 37 3.84 3.99 18.66
CA ARG A 37 3.53 5.42 18.85
C ARG A 37 2.03 5.67 19.02
N GLU A 38 1.59 5.73 20.27
CA GLU A 38 0.18 5.98 20.62
C GLU A 38 -0.32 7.37 20.18
N ASP A 39 0.58 8.36 20.18
CA ASP A 39 0.36 9.73 19.67
C ASP A 39 -0.08 9.68 18.20
N VAL A 40 0.69 8.98 17.37
CA VAL A 40 0.40 8.84 15.93
C VAL A 40 -0.91 8.12 15.69
N GLN A 41 -1.20 7.05 16.45
CA GLN A 41 -2.48 6.35 16.31
C GLN A 41 -3.67 7.26 16.63
N SER A 42 -3.51 8.16 17.60
CA SER A 42 -4.54 9.13 17.94
C SER A 42 -4.70 10.15 16.80
N GLU A 43 -3.58 10.67 16.26
CA GLU A 43 -3.59 11.57 15.10
C GLU A 43 -4.24 10.93 13.86
N LEU A 44 -3.92 9.67 13.53
CA LEU A 44 -4.53 8.93 12.42
C LEU A 44 -6.05 8.87 12.51
N ASN A 45 -6.61 8.75 13.72
CA ASN A 45 -8.05 8.74 13.95
C ASN A 45 -8.71 10.13 13.78
N GLU A 46 -7.93 11.21 13.82
CA GLU A 46 -8.41 12.59 13.65
C GLU A 46 -8.29 13.09 12.20
N ILE A 47 -7.57 12.39 11.33
CA ILE A 47 -7.40 12.75 9.92
C ILE A 47 -8.76 12.89 9.23
N THR A 48 -8.88 13.94 8.42
CA THR A 48 -10.04 14.16 7.55
C THR A 48 -9.67 14.42 6.09
N THR A 49 -8.40 14.73 5.80
CA THR A 49 -7.94 15.08 4.45
C THR A 49 -6.72 14.26 4.02
N LEU A 50 -6.50 14.15 2.71
CA LEU A 50 -5.37 13.43 2.16
C LEU A 50 -4.02 14.11 2.49
N ASP A 51 -3.99 15.44 2.57
CA ASP A 51 -2.76 16.18 2.86
C ASP A 51 -2.27 15.96 4.30
N GLN A 52 -3.21 15.83 5.25
CA GLN A 52 -2.88 15.44 6.63
C GLN A 52 -2.27 14.03 6.68
N LEU A 53 -2.87 13.08 5.95
CA LEU A 53 -2.34 11.72 5.86
C LEU A 53 -0.92 11.71 5.27
N LYS A 54 -0.70 12.40 4.16
CA LYS A 54 0.62 12.48 3.53
C LYS A 54 1.67 13.06 4.47
N THR A 55 1.32 14.10 5.21
CA THR A 55 2.23 14.72 6.19
C THR A 55 2.66 13.71 7.27
N ILE A 56 1.72 12.93 7.81
CA ILE A 56 2.01 11.91 8.82
C ILE A 56 2.84 10.78 8.21
N VAL A 57 2.46 10.29 7.02
CA VAL A 57 3.17 9.21 6.32
C VAL A 57 4.61 9.61 6.03
N ASP A 58 4.85 10.77 5.43
CA ASP A 58 6.19 11.28 5.12
C ASP A 58 7.06 11.46 6.37
N SER A 59 6.44 11.77 7.52
CA SER A 59 7.17 11.91 8.79
C SER A 59 7.59 10.58 9.42
N ILE A 60 6.92 9.47 9.06
CA ILE A 60 7.15 8.14 9.64
C ILE A 60 7.97 7.27 8.69
N GLU A 61 7.52 7.15 7.45
CA GLU A 61 8.15 6.34 6.42
C GLU A 61 8.10 7.05 5.05
N PRO A 62 9.12 7.86 4.73
CA PRO A 62 9.16 8.61 3.48
C PRO A 62 9.35 7.74 2.23
N ALA A 63 9.66 6.44 2.37
CA ALA A 63 9.68 5.52 1.25
C ALA A 63 8.27 5.19 0.71
N LEU A 64 7.21 5.47 1.47
CA LEU A 64 5.82 5.32 1.03
C LEU A 64 5.44 6.48 0.11
N THR A 65 5.33 6.21 -1.19
CA THR A 65 5.05 7.23 -2.20
C THR A 65 3.57 7.39 -2.54
N GLY A 66 2.75 6.36 -2.27
CA GLY A 66 1.34 6.33 -2.62
C GLY A 66 0.43 6.39 -1.40
N ALA A 67 -0.55 7.30 -1.41
CA ALA A 67 -1.58 7.40 -0.39
C ALA A 67 -2.94 7.80 -0.99
N ALA A 68 -4.02 7.21 -0.50
CA ALA A 68 -5.39 7.59 -0.86
C ALA A 68 -6.36 7.43 0.31
N LEU A 69 -7.34 8.34 0.39
CA LEU A 69 -8.53 8.14 1.21
C LEU A 69 -9.52 7.27 0.44
N ILE A 70 -10.07 6.25 1.10
CA ILE A 70 -10.97 5.28 0.48
C ILE A 70 -12.30 5.19 1.26
N PRO A 71 -13.42 4.93 0.58
CA PRO A 71 -14.70 4.71 1.25
C PRO A 71 -14.67 3.40 2.06
N PHE A 72 -15.54 3.31 3.06
CA PHE A 72 -15.59 2.15 3.97
C PHE A 72 -15.87 0.84 3.25
N GLU A 73 -16.71 0.86 2.21
CA GLU A 73 -17.01 -0.30 1.36
C GLU A 73 -15.74 -0.84 0.68
N GLN A 74 -14.85 0.05 0.24
CA GLN A 74 -13.58 -0.34 -0.36
C GLN A 74 -12.57 -0.81 0.71
N ALA A 75 -12.59 -0.21 1.89
CA ALA A 75 -11.74 -0.59 3.02
C ALA A 75 -12.12 -1.93 3.66
N THR A 76 -13.38 -2.36 3.50
CA THR A 76 -13.89 -3.63 4.04
C THR A 76 -14.13 -4.69 2.98
N SER A 77 -14.03 -4.34 1.70
CA SER A 77 -14.17 -5.28 0.58
C SER A 77 -13.27 -6.52 0.79
N PRO A 78 -13.76 -7.73 0.49
CA PRO A 78 -12.99 -8.96 0.64
C PRO A 78 -11.67 -8.89 -0.16
N PRO A 79 -10.51 -9.06 0.49
CA PRO A 79 -9.24 -9.02 -0.20
C PRO A 79 -9.05 -10.26 -1.06
N LYS A 80 -8.37 -10.10 -2.20
CA LYS A 80 -8.00 -11.24 -3.06
C LYS A 80 -6.87 -12.06 -2.45
N ILE A 81 -5.90 -11.39 -1.81
CA ILE A 81 -4.77 -12.00 -1.11
C ILE A 81 -4.44 -11.11 0.09
N THR A 82 -4.69 -11.60 1.31
CA THR A 82 -4.21 -10.97 2.55
C THR A 82 -2.81 -11.52 2.84
N VAL A 83 -1.83 -10.62 2.96
CA VAL A 83 -0.46 -10.97 3.34
C VAL A 83 -0.33 -10.96 4.86
N ASP A 84 -0.86 -9.91 5.50
CA ASP A 84 -0.86 -9.75 6.94
C ASP A 84 -2.03 -8.87 7.39
N SER A 85 -2.36 -8.91 8.68
CA SER A 85 -3.41 -8.08 9.27
C SER A 85 -3.33 -8.03 10.79
N GLY A 86 -3.81 -6.95 11.37
CA GLY A 86 -3.90 -6.79 12.81
C GLY A 86 -4.82 -5.65 13.23
N VAL A 87 -4.79 -5.35 14.53
CA VAL A 87 -5.51 -4.20 15.11
C VAL A 87 -4.51 -3.47 16.01
N LEU A 88 -4.39 -2.16 15.82
CA LEU A 88 -3.59 -1.31 16.69
C LEU A 88 -4.37 -0.93 17.96
N ASP A 89 -3.67 -0.50 19.01
CA ASP A 89 -4.23 -0.24 20.34
C ASP A 89 -5.38 0.77 20.35
N LYS A 90 -5.36 1.76 19.44
CA LYS A 90 -6.48 2.72 19.25
C LYS A 90 -7.62 2.17 18.40
N ASN A 91 -7.81 0.86 18.37
CA ASN A 91 -8.84 0.16 17.62
C ASN A 91 -8.83 0.54 16.13
N ILE A 92 -7.63 0.55 15.53
CA ILE A 92 -7.42 0.78 14.10
C ILE A 92 -7.09 -0.57 13.46
N PRO A 93 -8.06 -1.25 12.82
CA PRO A 93 -7.79 -2.42 12.01
C PRO A 93 -6.91 -2.04 10.83
N TRP A 94 -5.90 -2.86 10.57
CA TRP A 94 -5.05 -2.73 9.41
C TRP A 94 -4.89 -4.06 8.69
N ARG A 95 -4.67 -4.00 7.38
CA ARG A 95 -4.46 -5.17 6.53
C ARG A 95 -3.48 -4.86 5.41
N LEU A 96 -2.52 -5.75 5.23
CA LEU A 96 -1.56 -5.71 4.16
C LEU A 96 -2.04 -6.65 3.05
N LEU A 97 -2.32 -6.10 1.87
CA LEU A 97 -2.97 -6.80 0.77
C LEU A 97 -2.07 -6.83 -0.46
N ARG A 98 -2.04 -7.97 -1.15
CA ARG A 98 -1.38 -8.07 -2.45
C ARG A 98 -2.41 -8.06 -3.58
N CYS A 99 -2.30 -7.05 -4.44
CA CYS A 99 -3.10 -6.98 -5.66
C CYS A 99 -2.52 -7.93 -6.72
N PRO A 100 -3.32 -8.78 -7.39
CA PRO A 100 -2.83 -9.63 -8.47
C PRO A 100 -2.22 -8.80 -9.60
N GLY A 101 -0.90 -8.89 -9.78
CA GLY A 101 -0.14 -8.10 -10.76
C GLY A 101 0.01 -6.61 -10.41
N GLY A 102 -0.31 -6.21 -9.18
CA GLY A 102 -0.17 -4.85 -8.67
C GLY A 102 0.75 -4.76 -7.44
N PRO A 103 0.92 -3.55 -6.88
CA PRO A 103 1.76 -3.35 -5.69
C PRO A 103 1.13 -3.95 -4.43
N LEU A 104 1.95 -4.03 -3.39
CA LEU A 104 1.49 -4.28 -2.02
C LEU A 104 0.78 -3.02 -1.50
N VAL A 105 -0.36 -3.21 -0.83
CA VAL A 105 -1.21 -2.11 -0.34
C VAL A 105 -1.50 -2.33 1.13
N LEU A 106 -1.16 -1.35 1.97
CA LEU A 106 -1.60 -1.29 3.36
C LEU A 106 -2.92 -0.54 3.43
N GLN A 107 -3.95 -1.14 4.01
CA GLN A 107 -5.21 -0.46 4.30
C GLN A 107 -5.39 -0.32 5.80
N MET A 108 -5.85 0.84 6.24
CA MET A 108 -6.16 1.13 7.64
C MET A 108 -7.56 1.72 7.75
N ILE A 109 -8.31 1.25 8.73
CA ILE A 109 -9.69 1.66 9.02
C ILE A 109 -9.63 2.54 10.26
N CYS A 110 -9.64 3.85 10.07
CA CYS A 110 -9.63 4.81 11.17
C CYS A 110 -11.03 5.36 11.43
N THR A 111 -11.19 6.07 12.54
CA THR A 111 -12.49 6.52 13.05
C THR A 111 -13.24 7.44 12.08
N ARG A 112 -12.52 8.35 11.41
CA ARG A 112 -13.14 9.35 10.51
C ARG A 112 -13.03 8.99 9.03
N VAL A 113 -11.85 8.54 8.61
CA VAL A 113 -11.57 8.19 7.22
C VAL A 113 -10.81 6.87 7.17
N ASN A 114 -10.98 6.13 6.10
CA ASN A 114 -10.16 4.95 5.82
C ASN A 114 -9.14 5.32 4.76
N PHE A 115 -7.98 4.70 4.80
CA PHE A 115 -6.94 5.00 3.82
C PHE A 115 -6.21 3.76 3.34
N ALA A 116 -5.56 3.92 2.19
CA ALA A 116 -4.69 2.96 1.57
C ALA A 116 -3.33 3.61 1.29
N LEU A 117 -2.25 2.91 1.63
CA LEU A 117 -0.87 3.28 1.36
C LEU A 117 -0.22 2.21 0.49
N TRP A 118 0.64 2.61 -0.44
CA TRP A 118 1.39 1.68 -1.29
C TRP A 118 2.70 2.32 -1.76
N ILE A 119 3.55 1.50 -2.36
CA ILE A 119 4.79 1.96 -2.99
C ILE A 119 4.60 1.88 -4.49
N GLU A 120 4.80 3.00 -5.16
CA GLU A 120 4.79 3.04 -6.61
C GLU A 120 6.05 2.37 -7.17
N SER A 121 5.86 1.46 -8.14
CA SER A 121 6.97 1.00 -8.95
C SER A 121 7.37 2.15 -9.89
N CYS A 122 8.50 2.81 -9.61
CA CYS A 122 9.18 3.64 -10.61
C CYS A 122 9.66 2.79 -11.79
#